data_AF-A0A0K2SKU5-F1
#
_entry.id   AF-A0A0K2SKU5-F1
#
_cell.length_a   1.000
_cell.length_b   1.000
_cell.length_c   1.000
_cell.angle_alpha   90.00
_cell.angle_beta   90.00
_cell.angle_gamma   90.00
#
_symmetry.space_group_name_H-M   'P 1'
#
loop_
_entity.id
_entity.type
_entity.pdbx_description
1 polymer ?
#
loop_
_entity_poly.entity_id
_entity_poly.type
_entity_poly.pdbx_seq_one_letter_code
_entity_poly.pdbx_strand_id
1 'polypeptide(L)'
;MASAGLPERSGTDGTPAGRKAGGNAELQARVDWLLSEEDPWSDLEEEPPCFCTARLAHRDFAAIRTHLAHRHPEMRTVHEEDGPAYVELEWPEESLVWPDWLDRPDGYRGAGEVRVGERFVEIWTPTRSRMRRLLASLLQITQAGVEVRELTVEDPLEELAGRLEMAGSDDLNPDLDSGALDPLVGFDLSDADHDAEGPDLDLRDLGLDPGAFPPA
;
A
#
# COMPACT_ATOMS: atom_id res chain seq x y z
N MET A 1 -67.52 30.31 -7.96
CA MET A 1 -67.16 31.21 -6.84
C MET A 1 -66.20 30.45 -5.91
N ALA A 2 -65.65 31.16 -4.92
CA ALA A 2 -64.70 30.73 -3.87
C ALA A 2 -65.01 29.39 -3.15
N SER A 3 -64.10 28.78 -2.35
CA SER A 3 -62.62 28.81 -2.21
C SER A 3 -62.17 27.82 -1.11
N ALA A 4 -60.91 27.36 -1.16
CA ALA A 4 -60.03 26.90 -0.04
C ALA A 4 -60.48 25.76 0.91
N GLY A 5 -59.53 24.90 1.33
CA GLY A 5 -59.80 23.80 2.27
C GLY A 5 -58.64 22.82 2.55
N LEU A 6 -57.53 23.32 3.11
CA LEU A 6 -56.40 22.59 3.73
C LEU A 6 -55.91 23.44 4.93
N PRO A 7 -55.10 22.96 5.92
CA PRO A 7 -54.28 21.73 5.97
C PRO A 7 -54.90 20.69 6.97
N GLU A 8 -54.26 19.76 7.71
CA GLU A 8 -52.87 19.56 8.21
C GLU A 8 -52.45 18.09 8.42
N ARG A 9 -51.13 17.91 8.62
CA ARG A 9 -50.35 16.82 9.29
C ARG A 9 -51.14 15.70 10.01
N SER A 10 -50.72 14.43 9.95
CA SER A 10 -49.41 13.96 10.49
C SER A 10 -49.10 12.52 10.08
N GLY A 11 -47.81 12.20 9.91
CA GLY A 11 -47.30 10.84 9.68
C GLY A 11 -45.77 10.86 9.61
N THR A 12 -45.10 10.46 10.69
CA THR A 12 -43.65 10.58 10.88
C THR A 12 -42.88 9.35 10.40
N ASP A 13 -41.68 9.61 9.87
CA ASP A 13 -40.46 8.79 9.88
C ASP A 13 -40.56 7.27 9.71
N GLY A 14 -40.09 6.79 8.56
CA GLY A 14 -39.77 5.38 8.30
C GLY A 14 -38.57 5.15 7.37
N THR A 15 -37.84 6.22 7.00
CA THR A 15 -36.71 6.15 6.06
C THR A 15 -35.38 6.24 6.82
N PRO A 16 -34.53 5.20 6.82
CA PRO A 16 -33.19 5.29 7.38
C PRO A 16 -32.25 6.09 6.46
N ALA A 17 -32.41 7.42 6.44
CA ALA A 17 -31.46 8.37 5.86
C ALA A 17 -30.18 8.43 6.74
N GLY A 18 -29.42 7.32 6.77
CA GLY A 18 -28.63 6.93 7.94
C GLY A 18 -27.11 6.88 7.80
N ARG A 19 -26.51 7.24 6.64
CA ARG A 19 -25.10 7.65 6.49
C ARG A 19 -24.73 7.95 5.02
N LYS A 20 -24.48 9.22 4.68
CA LYS A 20 -23.70 9.65 3.50
C LYS A 20 -22.74 10.82 3.76
N ALA A 21 -22.58 11.24 5.02
CA ALA A 21 -21.63 12.30 5.39
C ALA A 21 -20.22 11.76 5.73
N GLY A 22 -20.11 10.54 6.28
CA GLY A 22 -18.83 9.96 6.71
C GLY A 22 -17.95 9.46 5.57
N GLY A 23 -18.50 8.68 4.64
CA GLY A 23 -17.70 7.94 3.65
C GLY A 23 -16.84 8.80 2.73
N ASN A 24 -17.21 10.06 2.45
CA ASN A 24 -16.37 10.96 1.65
C ASN A 24 -15.19 11.54 2.46
N ALA A 25 -15.38 11.76 3.76
CA ALA A 25 -14.30 12.20 4.65
C ALA A 25 -13.35 11.03 4.98
N GLU A 26 -13.88 9.81 5.14
CA GLU A 26 -13.10 8.58 5.29
C GLU A 26 -12.28 8.28 4.02
N LEU A 27 -12.90 8.38 2.83
CA LEU A 27 -12.19 8.23 1.56
C LEU A 27 -11.07 9.27 1.41
N GLN A 28 -11.34 10.54 1.73
CA GLN A 28 -10.32 11.58 1.68
C GLN A 28 -9.18 11.30 2.66
N ALA A 29 -9.47 10.90 3.89
CA ALA A 29 -8.44 10.55 4.88
C ALA A 29 -7.57 9.35 4.43
N ARG A 30 -8.16 8.32 3.78
CA ARG A 30 -7.41 7.22 3.16
C ARG A 30 -6.52 7.69 2.01
N VAL A 31 -7.02 8.61 1.18
CA VAL A 31 -6.25 9.22 0.08
C VAL A 31 -5.10 10.08 0.63
N ASP A 32 -5.35 10.90 1.65
CA ASP A 32 -4.35 11.75 2.28
C ASP A 32 -3.24 10.93 2.96
N TRP A 33 -3.58 9.85 3.66
CA TRP A 33 -2.63 8.89 4.24
C TRP A 33 -1.81 8.15 3.17
N LEU A 34 -2.45 7.74 2.07
CA LEU A 34 -1.77 7.08 0.96
C LEU A 34 -0.83 8.04 0.22
N LEU A 35 -1.17 9.33 0.14
CA LEU A 35 -0.37 10.36 -0.53
C LEU A 35 0.61 11.08 0.39
N SER A 36 0.66 10.73 1.68
CA SER A 36 1.59 11.33 2.64
C SER A 36 3.05 11.11 2.24
N GLU A 37 3.89 12.06 2.63
CA GLU A 37 5.35 11.92 2.60
C GLU A 37 5.82 10.95 3.69
N GLU A 38 5.05 10.82 4.78
CA GLU A 38 5.23 9.78 5.82
C GLU A 38 4.89 8.41 5.21
N ASP A 39 5.93 7.62 4.96
CA ASP A 39 5.82 6.27 4.48
C ASP A 39 6.09 5.30 5.65
N PRO A 40 5.08 4.61 6.22
CA PRO A 40 5.29 3.70 7.36
C PRO A 40 6.19 2.50 7.01
N TRP A 41 6.56 2.33 5.74
CA TRP A 41 7.43 1.28 5.24
C TRP A 41 8.79 1.83 4.77
N SER A 42 9.14 3.10 5.05
CA SER A 42 10.44 3.70 4.68
C SER A 42 11.65 2.99 5.28
N ASP A 43 11.45 2.36 6.44
CA ASP A 43 12.51 1.81 7.29
C ASP A 43 12.67 0.29 7.09
N LEU A 44 11.91 -0.29 6.15
CA LEU A 44 11.97 -1.71 5.76
C LEU A 44 12.90 -1.89 4.56
N GLU A 45 13.69 -2.97 4.54
CA GLU A 45 14.60 -3.28 3.42
C GLU A 45 13.85 -3.62 2.13
N GLU A 46 12.66 -4.22 2.24
CA GLU A 46 11.74 -4.50 1.14
C GLU A 46 10.31 -4.02 1.49
N GLU A 47 9.58 -3.53 0.49
CA GLU A 47 8.20 -3.08 0.67
C GLU A 47 7.25 -4.28 0.85
N PRO A 48 6.43 -4.34 1.93
CA PRO A 48 5.51 -5.45 2.14
C PRO A 48 4.40 -5.49 1.06
N PRO A 49 3.88 -6.68 0.72
CA PRO A 49 2.76 -6.81 -0.20
C PRO A 49 1.49 -6.20 0.41
N CYS A 50 0.69 -5.49 -0.39
CA CYS A 50 -0.68 -5.11 -0.05
C CYS A 50 -1.67 -5.67 -1.08
N PHE A 51 -2.95 -5.74 -0.72
CA PHE A 51 -4.00 -5.67 -1.73
C PHE A 51 -4.52 -4.24 -1.83
N CYS A 52 -3.86 -3.45 -2.68
CA CYS A 52 -4.24 -2.06 -2.93
C CYS A 52 -5.10 -1.97 -4.20
N THR A 53 -6.33 -1.47 -4.06
CA THR A 53 -7.26 -1.22 -5.19
C THR A 53 -7.87 0.17 -5.14
N ALA A 54 -8.08 0.79 -6.31
CA ALA A 54 -8.69 2.12 -6.40
C ALA A 54 -9.60 2.27 -7.62
N ARG A 55 -10.70 2.99 -7.43
CA ARG A 55 -11.62 3.41 -8.50
C ARG A 55 -11.63 4.92 -8.60
N LEU A 56 -11.42 5.45 -9.80
CA LEU A 56 -11.44 6.88 -10.11
C LEU A 56 -12.46 7.17 -11.21
N ALA A 57 -13.02 8.37 -11.19
CA ALA A 57 -13.73 8.96 -12.32
C ALA A 57 -12.85 10.00 -13.02
N HIS A 58 -12.99 10.14 -14.35
CA HIS A 58 -12.37 11.21 -15.13
C HIS A 58 -13.30 11.63 -16.28
N ARG A 59 -12.89 12.66 -17.04
CA ARG A 59 -13.68 13.32 -18.09
C ARG A 59 -13.03 13.26 -19.47
N ASP A 60 -11.74 12.92 -19.53
CA ASP A 60 -10.96 12.84 -20.76
C ASP A 60 -10.13 11.54 -20.75
N PHE A 61 -10.51 10.56 -21.58
CA PHE A 61 -9.77 9.31 -21.75
C PHE A 61 -8.41 9.52 -22.41
N ALA A 62 -8.32 10.41 -23.41
CA ALA A 62 -7.11 10.62 -24.18
C ALA A 62 -6.01 11.24 -23.32
N ALA A 63 -6.36 12.16 -22.42
CA ALA A 63 -5.45 12.71 -21.42
C ALA A 63 -4.91 11.63 -20.47
N ILE A 64 -5.76 10.73 -19.93
CA ILE A 64 -5.32 9.62 -19.07
C ILE A 64 -4.38 8.69 -19.84
N ARG A 65 -4.81 8.16 -20.99
CA ARG A 65 -4.01 7.21 -21.79
C ARG A 65 -2.66 7.80 -22.20
N THR A 66 -2.65 9.07 -22.63
CA THR A 66 -1.41 9.78 -23.00
C THR A 66 -0.50 9.94 -21.79
N HIS A 67 -1.02 10.36 -20.65
CA HIS A 67 -0.22 10.55 -19.44
C HIS A 67 0.38 9.24 -18.93
N LEU A 68 -0.39 8.15 -18.88
CA LEU A 68 0.11 6.83 -18.49
C LEU A 68 1.25 6.37 -19.41
N ALA A 69 1.08 6.46 -20.73
CA ALA A 69 2.13 6.08 -21.68
C ALA A 69 3.42 6.92 -21.59
N HIS A 70 3.37 8.13 -21.03
CA HIS A 70 4.55 9.00 -20.85
C HIS A 70 5.14 8.98 -19.43
N ARG A 71 4.34 8.64 -18.41
CA ARG A 71 4.76 8.66 -16.99
C ARG A 71 4.98 7.29 -16.38
N HIS A 72 4.39 6.26 -16.98
CA HIS A 72 4.50 4.87 -16.57
C HIS A 72 4.91 3.96 -17.75
N PRO A 73 6.03 4.25 -18.45
CA PRO A 73 6.50 3.46 -19.59
C PRO A 73 6.93 2.03 -19.21
N GLU A 74 6.99 1.70 -17.91
CA GLU A 74 7.14 0.35 -17.42
C GLU A 74 5.91 -0.53 -17.68
N MET A 75 4.70 0.05 -17.79
CA MET A 75 3.47 -0.69 -18.06
C MET A 75 3.34 -1.05 -19.54
N ARG A 76 2.77 -2.23 -19.81
CA ARG A 76 2.52 -2.75 -21.16
C ARG A 76 1.02 -2.76 -21.44
N THR A 77 0.59 -2.26 -22.59
CA THR A 77 -0.78 -2.48 -23.09
C THR A 77 -0.97 -3.96 -23.41
N VAL A 78 -1.94 -4.60 -22.75
CA VAL A 78 -2.31 -6.01 -23.00
C VAL A 78 -3.62 -6.14 -23.78
N HIS A 79 -4.54 -5.18 -23.64
CA HIS A 79 -5.76 -5.09 -24.44
C HIS A 79 -6.08 -3.63 -24.75
N GLU A 80 -6.56 -3.35 -25.96
CA GLU A 80 -7.04 -2.03 -26.40
C GLU A 80 -8.16 -2.24 -27.41
N GLU A 81 -9.31 -1.58 -27.22
CA GLU A 81 -10.48 -1.75 -28.09
C GLU A 81 -10.70 -0.54 -29.01
N ASP A 82 -10.80 -0.80 -30.32
CA ASP A 82 -11.40 0.11 -31.32
C ASP A 82 -12.93 0.18 -31.11
N GLY A 83 -13.35 0.70 -29.95
CA GLY A 83 -14.72 0.64 -29.45
C GLY A 83 -15.04 1.75 -28.42
N PRO A 84 -15.91 1.50 -27.43
CA PRO A 84 -16.09 2.44 -26.32
C PRO A 84 -14.78 2.51 -25.53
N ALA A 85 -14.10 3.66 -25.61
CA ALA A 85 -12.67 3.81 -25.30
C ALA A 85 -12.21 3.02 -24.05
N TYR A 86 -11.45 1.95 -24.29
CA TYR A 86 -10.97 1.02 -23.27
C TYR A 86 -9.53 0.61 -23.56
N VAL A 87 -8.69 0.62 -22.53
CA VAL A 87 -7.32 0.09 -22.57
C VAL A 87 -6.98 -0.55 -21.22
N GLU A 88 -6.30 -1.68 -21.29
CA GLU A 88 -5.84 -2.48 -20.15
C GLU A 88 -4.30 -2.54 -20.17
N LEU A 89 -3.70 -2.20 -19.03
CA LEU A 89 -2.27 -2.01 -18.85
C LEU A 89 -1.80 -2.90 -17.69
N GLU A 90 -0.73 -3.66 -17.88
CA GLU A 90 -0.12 -4.50 -16.82
C GLU A 90 1.33 -4.07 -16.55
N TRP A 91 1.79 -4.24 -15.32
CA TRP A 91 3.23 -4.27 -15.05
C TRP A 91 3.81 -5.64 -15.46
N PRO A 92 5.04 -5.71 -15.98
CA PRO A 92 5.69 -6.99 -16.29
C PRO A 92 5.77 -7.89 -15.05
N GLU A 93 5.54 -9.20 -15.19
CA GLU A 93 5.56 -10.15 -14.05
C GLU A 93 6.89 -10.10 -13.27
N GLU A 94 8.01 -9.95 -13.98
CA GLU A 94 9.36 -9.75 -13.43
C GLU A 94 9.47 -8.58 -12.43
N SER A 95 8.50 -7.65 -12.44
CA SER A 95 8.50 -6.47 -11.57
C SER A 95 8.13 -6.77 -10.12
N LEU A 96 7.40 -7.86 -9.83
CA LEU A 96 7.08 -8.26 -8.45
C LEU A 96 6.63 -9.71 -8.33
N VAL A 97 7.25 -10.43 -7.38
CA VAL A 97 6.81 -11.76 -6.94
C VAL A 97 5.96 -11.60 -5.67
N TRP A 98 4.71 -12.04 -5.69
CA TRP A 98 3.92 -12.17 -4.46
C TRP A 98 4.52 -13.30 -3.61
N PRO A 99 4.79 -13.09 -2.31
CA PRO A 99 5.45 -14.10 -1.49
C PRO A 99 4.68 -15.42 -1.43
N ASP A 100 5.39 -16.53 -1.48
CA ASP A 100 4.81 -17.88 -1.49
C ASP A 100 4.29 -18.34 -0.11
N TRP A 101 4.78 -17.73 0.97
CA TRP A 101 4.27 -17.88 2.33
C TRP A 101 2.95 -17.14 2.58
N LEU A 102 2.46 -16.31 1.65
CA LEU A 102 1.27 -15.50 1.81
C LEU A 102 0.16 -15.90 0.82
N ASP A 103 -1.02 -16.21 1.37
CA ASP A 103 -2.23 -16.46 0.56
C ASP A 103 -2.51 -15.28 -0.39
N ARG A 104 -2.89 -15.60 -1.64
CA ARG A 104 -3.21 -14.56 -2.64
C ARG A 104 -4.65 -14.08 -2.45
N PRO A 105 -4.89 -12.76 -2.37
CA PRO A 105 -6.23 -12.21 -2.21
C PRO A 105 -7.11 -12.47 -3.43
N ASP A 106 -8.42 -12.57 -3.20
CA ASP A 106 -9.40 -12.77 -4.26
C ASP A 106 -9.34 -11.61 -5.28
N GLY A 107 -9.04 -11.95 -6.53
CA GLY A 107 -8.86 -10.96 -7.60
C GLY A 107 -7.44 -10.40 -7.75
N TYR A 108 -6.42 -10.96 -7.09
CA TYR A 108 -5.00 -10.68 -7.35
C TYR A 108 -4.65 -10.67 -8.86
N ARG A 109 -3.86 -9.67 -9.29
CA ARG A 109 -3.52 -9.38 -10.69
C ARG A 109 -2.02 -9.39 -11.00
N GLY A 110 -1.30 -10.38 -10.47
CA GLY A 110 0.15 -10.47 -10.73
C GLY A 110 0.88 -9.22 -10.21
N ALA A 111 1.79 -8.67 -11.04
CA ALA A 111 2.50 -7.43 -10.74
C ALA A 111 1.59 -6.18 -10.69
N GLY A 112 0.32 -6.29 -11.07
CA GLY A 112 -0.71 -5.26 -11.04
C GLY A 112 -1.32 -4.98 -12.41
N GLU A 113 -2.51 -4.39 -12.40
CA GLU A 113 -3.34 -4.11 -13.58
C GLU A 113 -3.96 -2.70 -13.47
N VAL A 114 -4.08 -1.98 -14.58
CA VAL A 114 -4.77 -0.70 -14.69
C VAL A 114 -5.72 -0.72 -15.87
N ARG A 115 -7.02 -0.59 -15.61
CA ARG A 115 -8.07 -0.45 -16.61
C ARG A 115 -8.44 1.01 -16.74
N VAL A 116 -8.40 1.54 -17.96
CA VAL A 116 -8.92 2.88 -18.28
C VAL A 116 -10.08 2.71 -19.26
N GLY A 117 -11.28 3.03 -18.80
CA GLY A 117 -12.48 3.11 -19.64
C GLY A 117 -12.83 4.55 -20.01
N GLU A 118 -13.94 4.75 -20.72
CA GLU A 118 -14.41 6.07 -21.21
C GLU A 118 -14.39 7.19 -20.15
N ARG A 119 -14.77 6.85 -18.91
CA ARG A 119 -14.98 7.80 -17.79
C ARG A 119 -14.52 7.25 -16.42
N PHE A 120 -13.79 6.14 -16.39
CA PHE A 120 -13.28 5.55 -15.15
C PHE A 120 -11.85 5.00 -15.31
N VAL A 121 -11.11 5.02 -14.21
CA VAL A 121 -9.89 4.22 -14.03
C VAL A 121 -10.13 3.25 -12.88
N GLU A 122 -9.80 1.97 -13.07
CA GLU A 122 -9.70 0.98 -12.00
C GLU A 122 -8.24 0.51 -11.91
N ILE A 123 -7.70 0.43 -10.70
CA ILE A 123 -6.30 0.12 -10.41
C ILE A 123 -6.24 -1.06 -9.44
N TRP A 124 -5.39 -2.04 -9.73
CA TRP A 124 -4.98 -3.10 -8.83
C TRP A 124 -3.45 -3.11 -8.74
N THR A 125 -2.89 -2.98 -7.54
CA THR A 125 -1.44 -3.04 -7.34
C THR A 125 -1.08 -3.85 -6.10
N PRO A 126 -0.04 -4.70 -6.17
CA PRO A 126 0.42 -5.49 -5.04
C PRO A 126 1.28 -4.72 -4.02
N THR A 127 1.55 -3.42 -4.20
CA THR A 127 2.24 -2.58 -3.20
C THR A 127 1.67 -1.16 -3.10
N ARG A 128 1.78 -0.56 -1.91
CA ARG A 128 1.29 0.79 -1.61
C ARG A 128 2.05 1.85 -2.40
N SER A 129 3.34 1.68 -2.64
CA SER A 129 4.16 2.62 -3.42
C SER A 129 3.86 2.57 -4.91
N ARG A 130 3.32 1.46 -5.46
CA ARG A 130 2.73 1.49 -6.81
C ARG A 130 1.45 2.30 -6.81
N MET A 131 0.52 2.02 -5.89
CA MET A 131 -0.74 2.77 -5.76
C MET A 131 -0.49 4.27 -5.54
N ARG A 132 0.37 4.66 -4.59
CA ARG A 132 0.76 6.04 -4.25
C ARG A 132 1.31 6.78 -5.47
N ARG A 133 2.31 6.20 -6.16
CA ARG A 133 2.92 6.83 -7.35
C ARG A 133 1.91 7.01 -8.48
N LEU A 134 1.11 5.99 -8.79
CA LEU A 134 0.13 6.05 -9.86
C LEU A 134 -1.03 7.01 -9.53
N LEU A 135 -1.55 6.99 -8.30
CA LEU A 135 -2.61 7.89 -7.83
C LEU A 135 -2.14 9.35 -7.84
N ALA A 136 -0.96 9.64 -7.29
CA ALA A 136 -0.35 10.98 -7.32
C ALA A 136 -0.14 11.47 -8.76
N SER A 137 0.34 10.58 -9.64
CA SER A 137 0.55 10.84 -11.07
C SER A 137 -0.77 11.17 -11.79
N LEU A 138 -1.85 10.41 -11.54
CA LEU A 138 -3.16 10.61 -12.14
C LEU A 138 -3.86 11.89 -11.63
N LEU A 139 -3.77 12.19 -10.34
CA LEU A 139 -4.40 13.38 -9.75
C LEU A 139 -3.76 14.70 -10.22
N GLN A 140 -2.53 14.67 -10.73
CA GLN A 140 -1.89 15.82 -11.39
C GLN A 140 -2.52 16.16 -12.76
N ILE A 141 -3.34 15.28 -13.35
CA ILE A 141 -4.01 15.49 -14.65
C ILE A 141 -5.26 16.36 -14.46
N THR A 142 -5.06 17.62 -14.04
CA THR A 142 -6.13 18.60 -13.77
C THR A 142 -7.11 18.75 -14.94
N GLN A 143 -6.62 18.63 -16.17
CA GLN A 143 -7.39 18.68 -17.41
C GLN A 143 -8.46 17.58 -17.49
N ALA A 144 -8.15 16.37 -17.02
CA ALA A 144 -9.05 15.22 -17.07
C ALA A 144 -10.07 15.22 -15.92
N GLY A 145 -9.94 16.11 -14.94
CA GLY A 145 -10.87 16.22 -13.81
C GLY A 145 -10.98 14.93 -13.00
N VAL A 146 -9.84 14.33 -12.68
CA VAL A 146 -9.73 13.05 -11.96
C VAL A 146 -10.26 13.18 -10.53
N GLU A 147 -11.12 12.26 -10.11
CA GLU A 147 -11.76 12.24 -8.79
C GLU A 147 -11.81 10.81 -8.26
N VAL A 148 -11.25 10.54 -7.07
CA VAL A 148 -11.30 9.22 -6.44
C VAL A 148 -12.73 8.89 -6.02
N ARG A 149 -13.15 7.64 -6.21
CA ARG A 149 -14.49 7.12 -5.85
C ARG A 149 -14.41 6.08 -4.75
N GLU A 150 -13.48 5.15 -4.88
CA GLU A 150 -13.20 4.09 -3.92
C GLU A 150 -11.68 3.95 -3.79
N LEU A 151 -11.19 3.70 -2.56
CA LEU A 151 -9.80 3.35 -2.28
C LEU A 151 -9.77 2.34 -1.13
N THR A 152 -9.19 1.18 -1.43
CA THR A 152 -8.95 0.10 -0.47
C THR A 152 -7.46 -0.19 -0.46
N VAL A 153 -6.90 -0.26 0.73
CA VAL A 153 -5.53 -0.73 0.98
C VAL A 153 -5.68 -1.73 2.11
N GLU A 154 -5.63 -3.01 1.78
CA GLU A 154 -5.59 -4.10 2.74
C GLU A 154 -4.13 -4.45 2.98
N ASP A 155 -3.70 -4.37 4.25
CA ASP A 155 -2.41 -4.86 4.70
C ASP A 155 -2.58 -6.32 5.19
N PRO A 156 -2.09 -7.32 4.43
CA PRO A 156 -2.21 -8.72 4.79
C PRO A 156 -1.33 -9.10 6.00
N LEU A 157 -0.32 -8.30 6.36
CA LEU A 157 0.47 -8.52 7.58
C LEU A 157 -0.28 -8.05 8.83
N GLU A 158 -1.03 -6.94 8.78
CA GLU A 158 -1.93 -6.56 9.88
C GLU A 158 -3.03 -7.60 10.10
N GLU A 159 -3.64 -8.14 9.02
CA GLU A 159 -4.62 -9.22 9.15
C GLU A 159 -3.99 -10.51 9.70
N LEU A 160 -2.78 -10.87 9.24
CA LEU A 160 -2.04 -12.03 9.76
C LEU A 160 -1.72 -11.86 11.25
N ALA A 161 -1.25 -10.69 11.67
CA ALA A 161 -0.94 -10.38 13.07
C ALA A 161 -2.20 -10.49 13.94
N GLY A 162 -3.30 -9.83 13.56
CA GLY A 162 -4.58 -9.93 14.29
C GLY A 162 -5.14 -11.36 14.35
N ARG A 163 -4.95 -12.15 13.29
CA ARG A 163 -5.32 -13.58 13.27
C ARG A 163 -4.41 -14.45 14.14
N LEU A 164 -3.12 -14.12 14.27
CA LEU A 164 -2.20 -14.81 15.19
C LEU A 164 -2.51 -14.46 16.65
N GLU A 165 -2.83 -13.20 16.96
CA GLU A 165 -3.28 -12.79 18.29
C GLU A 165 -4.58 -13.48 18.71
N MET A 166 -5.55 -13.62 17.79
CA MET A 166 -6.80 -14.36 18.05
C MET A 166 -6.60 -15.89 18.09
N ALA A 167 -5.66 -16.45 17.32
CA ALA A 167 -5.30 -17.87 17.41
C ALA A 167 -4.56 -18.20 18.72
N GLY A 168 -3.89 -17.23 19.33
CA GLY A 168 -3.15 -17.40 20.58
C GLY A 168 -4.00 -17.52 21.85
N SER A 169 -5.32 -17.30 21.80
CA SER A 169 -6.16 -17.20 23.01
C SER A 169 -6.95 -18.45 23.40
N ASP A 170 -7.26 -19.37 22.46
CA ASP A 170 -8.39 -20.31 22.64
C ASP A 170 -8.07 -21.82 22.68
N ASP A 171 -6.86 -22.31 22.34
CA ASP A 171 -6.55 -23.76 22.44
C ASP A 171 -5.07 -24.14 22.73
N LEU A 172 -4.35 -23.33 23.52
CA LEU A 172 -3.06 -23.75 24.10
C LEU A 172 -3.30 -24.62 25.35
N ASN A 173 -3.59 -25.90 25.10
CA ASN A 173 -3.79 -26.95 26.10
C ASN A 173 -2.67 -26.97 27.19
N PRO A 174 -2.98 -26.72 28.48
CA PRO A 174 -1.99 -26.39 29.50
C PRO A 174 -1.32 -27.61 30.16
N ASP A 175 -0.64 -28.43 29.36
CA ASP A 175 0.15 -29.60 29.82
C ASP A 175 1.50 -29.73 29.08
N LEU A 176 2.08 -28.59 28.65
CA LEU A 176 3.46 -28.55 28.13
C LEU A 176 4.47 -28.31 29.25
N ASP A 177 5.46 -29.20 29.31
CA ASP A 177 6.44 -29.30 30.39
C ASP A 177 7.27 -28.00 30.55
N SER A 178 7.51 -27.59 31.80
CA SER A 178 8.06 -26.26 32.14
C SER A 178 9.58 -26.17 31.99
N GLY A 179 10.09 -26.59 30.84
CA GLY A 179 11.54 -26.70 30.56
C GLY A 179 11.94 -26.44 29.10
N ALA A 180 11.05 -25.89 28.26
CA ALA A 180 11.29 -25.67 26.83
C ALA A 180 10.99 -24.23 26.33
N LEU A 181 10.85 -23.26 27.24
CA LEU A 181 10.78 -21.83 26.90
C LEU A 181 12.13 -21.18 27.19
N ASP A 182 13.01 -21.16 26.17
CA ASP A 182 14.27 -20.41 26.20
C ASP A 182 13.96 -18.94 25.85
N PRO A 183 14.18 -17.96 26.75
CA PRO A 183 13.64 -16.62 26.57
C PRO A 183 14.51 -15.75 25.64
N LEU A 184 13.93 -15.22 24.57
CA LEU A 184 14.48 -14.08 23.81
C LEU A 184 14.35 -12.75 24.58
N VAL A 185 14.74 -12.75 25.86
CA VAL A 185 14.86 -11.58 26.72
C VAL A 185 16.34 -11.24 26.83
N GLY A 186 16.88 -10.70 25.74
CA GLY A 186 18.30 -10.38 25.56
C GLY A 186 18.62 -8.89 25.52
N PHE A 187 17.74 -8.03 26.03
CA PHE A 187 17.95 -6.59 26.16
C PHE A 187 18.18 -6.23 27.64
N ASP A 188 19.38 -6.52 28.15
CA ASP A 188 19.84 -5.95 29.41
C ASP A 188 20.44 -4.57 29.13
N LEU A 189 19.94 -3.55 29.84
CA LEU A 189 20.44 -2.17 29.81
C LEU A 189 20.97 -1.75 31.20
N SER A 190 21.56 -2.70 31.93
CA SER A 190 22.00 -2.51 33.31
C SER A 190 23.16 -3.41 33.75
N ASP A 191 24.31 -3.31 33.07
CA ASP A 191 25.58 -3.53 33.76
C ASP A 191 26.63 -2.50 33.32
N ALA A 192 27.34 -1.93 34.31
CA ALA A 192 28.34 -0.89 34.12
C ALA A 192 29.62 -1.27 34.88
N ASP A 193 30.77 -0.88 34.32
CA ASP A 193 32.11 -0.97 34.92
C ASP A 193 32.56 -2.38 35.37
N HIS A 194 33.28 -3.12 34.51
CA HIS A 194 34.75 -3.28 34.62
C HIS A 194 35.39 -4.14 33.50
N ASP A 195 36.66 -3.85 33.23
CA ASP A 195 37.75 -4.72 32.77
C ASP A 195 37.48 -5.76 31.67
N ALA A 196 37.70 -5.35 30.42
CA ALA A 196 38.16 -6.22 29.35
C ALA A 196 39.44 -5.64 28.71
N GLU A 197 40.61 -6.18 29.08
CA GLU A 197 41.87 -5.91 28.38
C GLU A 197 41.79 -6.48 26.96
N GLY A 198 41.56 -5.62 25.97
CA GLY A 198 41.70 -5.97 24.56
C GLY A 198 43.18 -6.18 24.20
N PRO A 199 43.55 -7.22 23.43
CA PRO A 199 44.92 -7.41 22.99
C PRO A 199 45.33 -6.29 22.01
N ASP A 200 46.49 -5.69 22.21
CA ASP A 200 47.05 -4.65 21.35
C ASP A 200 47.18 -5.14 19.89
N LEU A 201 46.41 -4.53 18.99
CA LEU A 201 46.49 -4.73 17.54
C LEU A 201 47.09 -3.47 16.90
N ASP A 202 48.41 -3.39 16.86
CA ASP A 202 49.13 -2.31 16.14
C ASP A 202 48.86 -2.43 14.64
N LEU A 203 48.13 -1.47 14.07
CA LEU A 203 47.68 -1.42 12.67
C LEU A 203 48.82 -1.14 11.67
N ARG A 204 50.05 -1.53 12.01
CA ARG A 204 51.28 -1.30 11.22
C ARG A 204 51.83 -2.54 10.54
N ASP A 205 51.47 -3.74 10.98
CA ASP A 205 51.94 -5.00 10.39
C ASP A 205 51.15 -5.43 9.13
N LEU A 206 50.05 -4.75 8.78
CA LEU A 206 49.21 -5.07 7.61
C LEU A 206 49.74 -4.46 6.28
N GLY A 207 51.04 -4.64 6.03
CA GLY A 207 51.57 -4.86 4.68
C GLY A 207 51.29 -3.84 3.56
N LEU A 208 51.16 -2.55 3.86
CA LEU A 208 51.04 -1.52 2.82
C LEU A 208 52.37 -1.32 2.06
N ASP A 209 52.38 -1.67 0.77
CA ASP A 209 53.56 -1.75 -0.09
C ASP A 209 54.23 -0.36 -0.31
N PRO A 210 55.53 -0.17 0.02
CA PRO A 210 56.24 1.11 -0.08
C PRO A 210 56.63 1.51 -1.53
N GLY A 211 55.65 1.60 -2.43
CA GLY A 211 55.81 1.92 -3.85
C GLY A 211 56.05 3.41 -4.18
N ALA A 212 56.93 4.12 -3.47
CA ALA A 212 57.19 5.56 -3.68
C ALA A 212 58.70 5.91 -3.80
N PHE A 213 59.13 6.15 -5.05
CA PHE A 213 60.46 6.62 -5.51
C PHE A 213 60.88 7.99 -4.89
N PRO A 214 62.16 8.45 -4.96
CA PRO A 214 63.19 8.12 -5.97
C PRO A 214 64.65 7.83 -5.46
N PRO A 215 65.59 7.45 -6.35
CA PRO A 215 66.97 7.08 -5.99
C PRO A 215 68.03 8.19 -6.19
N ALA A 216 69.19 8.01 -5.55
CA ALA A 216 70.50 8.59 -5.90
C ALA A 216 71.62 7.68 -5.39
#